data_AF-A0A0Q8DCM2-F1
#
_entry.id   AF-A0A0Q8DCM2-F1
#
_cell.length_a   1.000
_cell.length_b   1.000
_cell.length_c   1.000
_cell.angle_alpha   90.00
_cell.angle_beta   90.00
_cell.angle_gamma   90.00
#
_symmetry.space_group_name_H-M   'P 1'
#
loop_
_entity.id
_entity.type
_entity.pdbx_description
1 polymer ?
#
loop_
_entity_poly.entity_id
_entity_poly.type
_entity_poly.pdbx_seq_one_letter_code
_entity_poly.pdbx_strand_id
1 'polypeptide(L)'
;MKRIVSSILVLALVVPSLGQSAYAGQTVRCESGNGQYKSCPVDTRGGVTLSRQLSSSGCWQNDTWGYDRNRVWVTNGCRAEFNVGDYQSSGHDNSNAVAGAVVVGLIGAAILANKNKKDRDRDRYDDDRYNGGNYYQPSNTVRCESNDNNYVRCPFYGRGHVEVQRQLSKTYCQYGQNWGVERNTIWVDNGCRADFAVY
;
A
#
# COMPACT_ATOMS: atom_id res chain seq x y z
N MET A 1 5.06 -9.43 -76.03
CA MET A 1 6.26 -10.02 -75.37
C MET A 1 6.98 -8.93 -74.58
N LYS A 2 7.53 -9.32 -73.42
CA LYS A 2 8.27 -8.57 -72.37
C LYS A 2 7.45 -7.85 -71.29
N ARG A 3 7.69 -8.37 -70.08
CA ARG A 3 7.19 -8.00 -68.76
C ARG A 3 8.13 -6.96 -68.16
N ILE A 4 7.61 -5.97 -67.45
CA ILE A 4 8.40 -5.25 -66.45
C ILE A 4 7.53 -5.13 -65.20
N VAL A 5 7.81 -6.04 -64.27
CA VAL A 5 7.34 -6.01 -62.89
C VAL A 5 8.23 -4.97 -62.20
N SER A 6 7.67 -3.82 -61.82
CA SER A 6 8.41 -2.83 -61.03
C SER A 6 7.79 -2.76 -59.65
N SER A 7 8.36 -3.58 -58.77
CA SER A 7 8.07 -3.68 -57.36
C SER A 7 8.26 -2.32 -56.68
N ILE A 8 7.17 -1.65 -56.34
CA ILE A 8 7.21 -0.52 -55.39
C ILE A 8 7.25 -1.14 -54.00
N LEU A 9 8.46 -1.27 -53.48
CA LEU A 9 8.74 -1.64 -52.10
C LEU A 9 8.31 -0.45 -51.23
N VAL A 10 7.08 -0.48 -50.72
CA VAL A 10 6.63 0.51 -49.73
C VAL A 10 7.44 0.25 -48.46
N LEU A 11 8.44 1.10 -48.25
CA LEU A 11 9.20 1.17 -47.01
C LEU A 11 8.21 1.47 -45.89
N ALA A 12 7.86 0.45 -45.10
CA ALA A 12 7.12 0.66 -43.87
C ALA A 12 8.01 1.52 -42.96
N LEU A 13 7.60 2.77 -42.74
CA LEU A 13 8.13 3.59 -41.65
C LEU A 13 7.74 2.87 -40.35
N VAL A 14 8.65 2.02 -39.87
CA VAL A 14 8.60 1.49 -38.51
C VAL A 14 8.84 2.69 -37.61
N VAL A 15 7.74 3.30 -37.16
CA VAL A 15 7.77 4.27 -36.08
C VAL A 15 8.33 3.51 -34.87
N PRO A 16 9.52 3.84 -34.34
CA PRO A 16 9.89 3.34 -33.04
C PRO A 16 8.93 4.01 -32.07
N SER A 17 7.90 3.29 -31.66
CA SER A 17 7.12 3.66 -30.48
C SER A 17 8.13 3.79 -29.36
N LEU A 18 8.43 5.02 -28.95
CA LEU A 18 9.09 5.28 -27.69
C LEU A 18 8.21 4.62 -26.65
N GLY A 19 8.65 3.44 -26.18
CA GLY A 19 8.00 2.70 -25.13
C GLY A 19 7.82 3.67 -23.98
N GLN A 20 6.57 4.03 -23.74
CA GLN A 20 6.21 4.72 -22.53
C GLN A 20 6.56 3.74 -21.41
N SER A 21 7.65 3.99 -20.71
CA SER A 21 7.84 3.43 -19.37
C SER A 21 6.80 4.10 -18.48
N ALA A 22 5.54 3.73 -18.67
CA ALA A 22 4.62 3.69 -17.57
C ALA A 22 5.23 2.64 -16.63
N TYR A 23 5.71 3.09 -15.47
CA TYR A 23 5.83 2.20 -14.32
C TYR A 23 4.40 1.77 -13.97
N ALA A 24 3.91 0.80 -14.75
CA ALA A 24 2.63 0.17 -14.55
C ALA A 24 2.90 -0.96 -13.59
N GLY A 25 2.53 -0.78 -12.32
CA GLY A 25 2.52 -1.89 -11.37
C GLY A 25 1.85 -3.10 -12.02
N GLN A 26 2.46 -4.26 -11.91
CA GLN A 26 2.01 -5.44 -12.65
C GLN A 26 0.62 -5.85 -12.13
N THR A 27 -0.42 -5.70 -12.96
CA THR A 27 -1.75 -6.22 -12.62
C THR A 27 -1.80 -7.73 -12.87
N VAL A 28 -2.03 -8.51 -11.83
CA VAL A 28 -2.16 -9.97 -11.86
C VAL A 28 -3.59 -10.38 -11.62
N ARG A 29 -4.16 -11.20 -12.50
CA ARG A 29 -5.48 -11.81 -12.33
C ARG A 29 -5.35 -13.19 -11.69
N CYS A 30 -6.05 -13.43 -10.58
CA CYS A 30 -6.06 -14.72 -9.89
C CYS A 30 -7.48 -15.14 -9.53
N GLU A 31 -7.85 -16.40 -9.81
CA GLU A 31 -9.24 -16.84 -9.80
C GLU A 31 -9.46 -18.22 -9.20
N SER A 32 -10.27 -18.29 -8.15
CA SER A 32 -10.83 -19.53 -7.60
C SER A 32 -12.20 -19.81 -8.24
N GLY A 33 -12.22 -20.56 -9.35
CA GLY A 33 -13.47 -20.89 -10.04
C GLY A 33 -14.36 -21.89 -9.28
N ASN A 34 -13.74 -22.94 -8.72
CA ASN A 34 -14.44 -24.07 -8.07
C ASN A 34 -14.38 -24.00 -6.53
N GLY A 35 -14.12 -22.82 -5.96
CA GLY A 35 -13.93 -22.66 -4.51
C GLY A 35 -12.59 -23.14 -3.97
N GLN A 36 -11.79 -23.85 -4.77
CA GLN A 36 -10.50 -24.38 -4.35
C GLN A 36 -9.43 -23.28 -4.23
N TYR A 37 -8.44 -23.52 -3.36
CA TYR A 37 -7.24 -22.71 -3.29
C TYR A 37 -6.52 -22.67 -4.64
N LYS A 38 -6.17 -21.46 -5.09
CA LYS A 38 -5.39 -21.20 -6.31
C LYS A 38 -4.28 -20.22 -5.98
N SER A 39 -3.10 -20.47 -6.54
CA SER A 39 -1.95 -19.59 -6.40
C SER A 39 -1.48 -19.11 -7.78
N CYS A 40 -1.12 -17.83 -7.84
CA CYS A 40 -0.64 -17.13 -9.02
C CYS A 40 0.76 -16.58 -8.70
N PRO A 41 1.82 -17.16 -9.30
CA PRO A 41 3.19 -16.72 -9.07
C PRO A 41 3.39 -15.27 -9.57
N VAL A 42 3.92 -14.41 -8.70
CA VAL A 42 4.30 -13.03 -9.03
C VAL A 42 5.25 -12.50 -7.97
N ASP A 43 6.19 -11.64 -8.34
CA ASP A 43 7.07 -10.98 -7.39
C ASP A 43 6.32 -9.91 -6.58
N THR A 44 5.97 -10.22 -5.34
CA THR A 44 5.15 -9.35 -4.49
C THR A 44 5.98 -8.44 -3.59
N ARG A 45 7.29 -8.31 -3.83
CA ARG A 45 8.19 -7.57 -2.93
C ARG A 45 7.84 -6.09 -2.79
N GLY A 46 7.21 -5.48 -3.80
CA GLY A 46 6.65 -4.12 -3.71
C GLY A 46 5.24 -4.06 -3.13
N GLY A 47 4.72 -5.16 -2.58
CA GLY A 47 3.38 -5.25 -2.03
C GLY A 47 2.31 -5.64 -3.06
N VAL A 48 1.12 -5.99 -2.58
CA VAL A 48 -0.03 -6.36 -3.41
C VAL A 48 -1.28 -5.67 -2.89
N THR A 49 -2.06 -5.09 -3.79
CA THR A 49 -3.37 -4.50 -3.48
C THR A 49 -4.45 -5.08 -4.38
N LEU A 50 -5.65 -5.27 -3.84
CA LEU A 50 -6.81 -5.67 -4.63
C LEU A 50 -7.22 -4.51 -5.53
N SER A 51 -7.15 -4.69 -6.84
CA SER A 51 -7.51 -3.66 -7.83
C SER A 51 -8.97 -3.76 -8.25
N ARG A 52 -9.43 -4.97 -8.55
CA ARG A 52 -10.78 -5.20 -9.06
C ARG A 52 -11.29 -6.58 -8.68
N GLN A 53 -12.49 -6.64 -8.12
CA GLN A 53 -13.17 -7.91 -7.91
C GLN A 53 -13.92 -8.34 -9.18
N LEU A 54 -13.75 -9.60 -9.58
CA LEU A 54 -14.38 -10.24 -10.74
C LEU A 54 -15.45 -11.27 -10.35
N SER A 55 -15.41 -11.80 -9.12
CA SER A 55 -16.42 -12.73 -8.59
C SER A 55 -17.57 -12.02 -7.87
N SER A 56 -18.72 -12.69 -7.81
CA SER A 56 -19.79 -12.38 -6.87
C SER A 56 -19.44 -12.80 -5.44
N SER A 57 -18.66 -13.88 -5.28
CA SER A 57 -18.02 -14.24 -4.00
C SER A 57 -17.03 -13.15 -3.60
N GLY A 58 -16.99 -12.80 -2.32
CA GLY A 58 -16.13 -11.71 -1.86
C GLY A 58 -14.65 -12.08 -1.81
N CYS A 59 -13.82 -11.09 -2.11
CA CYS A 59 -12.37 -11.17 -2.05
C CYS A 59 -11.84 -10.35 -0.86
N TRP A 60 -11.56 -11.03 0.26
CA TRP A 60 -11.06 -10.43 1.49
C TRP A 60 -9.65 -10.92 1.80
N GLN A 61 -8.74 -9.98 2.08
CA GLN A 61 -7.35 -10.28 2.36
C GLN A 61 -7.24 -11.10 3.65
N ASN A 62 -6.35 -12.09 3.67
CA ASN A 62 -6.16 -13.08 4.74
C ASN A 62 -7.34 -14.04 4.99
N ASP A 63 -8.39 -13.99 4.18
CA ASP A 63 -9.51 -14.94 4.23
C ASP A 63 -9.69 -15.66 2.88
N THR A 64 -10.16 -14.94 1.87
CA THR A 64 -10.38 -15.49 0.53
C THR A 64 -9.32 -15.12 -0.49
N TRP A 65 -8.38 -14.23 -0.14
CA TRP A 65 -7.14 -14.04 -0.87
C TRP A 65 -6.01 -13.56 0.04
N GLY A 66 -4.78 -13.64 -0.44
CA GLY A 66 -3.60 -13.10 0.24
C GLY A 66 -2.36 -13.22 -0.64
N TYR A 67 -1.18 -12.94 -0.08
CA TYR A 67 0.06 -13.08 -0.82
C TYR A 67 1.26 -13.41 0.07
N ASP A 68 2.22 -14.13 -0.51
CA ASP A 68 3.56 -14.38 0.02
C ASP A 68 4.59 -13.74 -0.92
N ARG A 69 5.88 -13.71 -0.55
CA ARG A 69 6.98 -13.03 -1.28
C ARG A 69 7.03 -13.25 -2.80
N ASN A 70 6.44 -14.33 -3.31
CA ASN A 70 6.48 -14.73 -4.71
C ASN A 70 5.14 -15.22 -5.28
N ARG A 71 4.02 -15.00 -4.60
CA ARG A 71 2.70 -15.42 -5.09
C ARG A 71 1.55 -14.65 -4.47
N VAL A 72 0.49 -14.50 -5.24
CA VAL A 72 -0.85 -14.20 -4.74
C VAL A 72 -1.63 -15.50 -4.66
N TRP A 73 -2.51 -15.66 -3.68
CA TRP A 73 -3.42 -16.79 -3.59
C TRP A 73 -4.87 -16.33 -3.41
N VAL A 74 -5.81 -17.13 -3.90
CA VAL A 74 -7.27 -16.92 -3.77
C VAL A 74 -7.97 -18.24 -3.44
N THR A 75 -9.10 -18.20 -2.75
CA THR A 75 -9.89 -19.37 -2.36
C THR A 75 -11.37 -19.03 -2.24
N ASN A 76 -12.23 -20.03 -1.96
CA ASN A 76 -13.67 -19.88 -1.67
C ASN A 76 -14.44 -19.05 -2.71
N GLY A 77 -14.05 -19.15 -3.98
CA GLY A 77 -14.76 -18.49 -5.09
C GLY A 77 -14.26 -17.09 -5.41
N CYS A 78 -13.30 -16.55 -4.66
CA CYS A 78 -12.71 -15.24 -4.94
C CYS A 78 -12.00 -15.23 -6.30
N ARG A 79 -12.35 -14.26 -7.14
CA ARG A 79 -11.75 -13.96 -8.45
C ARG A 79 -11.51 -12.47 -8.52
N ALA A 80 -10.26 -12.08 -8.76
CA ALA A 80 -9.89 -10.67 -8.74
C ALA A 80 -8.62 -10.36 -9.54
N GLU A 81 -8.44 -9.08 -9.82
CA GLU A 81 -7.21 -8.46 -10.30
C GLU A 81 -6.50 -7.77 -9.14
N PHE A 82 -5.18 -7.92 -9.08
CA PHE A 82 -4.30 -7.45 -8.03
C PHE A 82 -3.22 -6.58 -8.62
N ASN A 83 -3.01 -5.37 -8.09
CA ASN A 83 -1.85 -4.56 -8.47
C ASN A 83 -0.67 -4.97 -7.60
N VAL A 84 0.43 -5.33 -8.25
CA VAL A 84 1.68 -5.69 -7.60
C VAL A 84 2.67 -4.54 -7.76
N GLY A 85 3.18 -4.06 -6.63
CA GLY A 85 4.14 -2.95 -6.62
C GLY A 85 5.50 -3.40 -7.13
N ASP A 86 6.18 -2.51 -7.86
CA ASP A 86 7.56 -2.72 -8.25
C ASP A 86 8.46 -2.59 -7.00
N TYR A 87 9.21 -3.65 -6.69
CA TYR A 87 10.32 -3.53 -5.74
C TYR A 87 11.45 -2.76 -6.42
N GLN A 88 11.38 -1.43 -6.42
CA GLN A 88 12.51 -0.60 -6.76
C GLN A 88 13.57 -0.81 -5.66
N SER A 89 14.47 -1.77 -5.88
CA SER A 89 15.80 -1.69 -5.30
C SER A 89 16.40 -0.39 -5.81
N SER A 90 16.20 0.69 -5.05
CA SER A 90 17.00 1.89 -5.14
C SER A 90 18.43 1.49 -4.78
N GLY A 91 19.13 0.94 -5.77
CA GLY A 91 20.57 1.04 -5.82
C GLY A 91 20.86 2.52 -5.71
N HIS A 92 21.29 2.94 -4.52
CA HIS A 92 22.22 4.04 -4.46
C HIS A 92 23.43 3.54 -5.24
N ASP A 93 23.41 3.76 -6.55
CA ASP A 93 24.64 3.94 -7.27
C ASP A 93 25.33 5.04 -6.48
N ASN A 94 26.33 4.65 -5.69
CA ASN A 94 27.40 5.53 -5.26
C ASN A 94 28.11 5.94 -6.55
N SER A 95 27.42 6.73 -7.35
CA SER A 95 28.01 7.61 -8.30
C SER A 95 28.78 8.58 -7.42
N ASN A 96 30.03 8.21 -7.14
CA ASN A 96 31.10 9.17 -7.14
C ASN A 96 30.89 9.97 -8.42
N ALA A 97 30.12 11.04 -8.31
CA ALA A 97 30.16 12.13 -9.23
C ALA A 97 31.57 12.72 -9.07
N VAL A 98 32.53 12.03 -9.67
CA VAL A 98 33.53 12.67 -10.49
C VAL A 98 32.77 13.21 -11.71
N ALA A 99 31.84 14.11 -11.45
CA ALA A 99 31.24 14.95 -12.45
C ALA A 99 32.33 15.96 -12.82
N GLY A 100 33.20 15.52 -13.74
CA GLY A 100 34.10 16.36 -14.51
C GLY A 100 34.80 17.48 -13.74
N ALA A 101 35.76 17.15 -12.88
CA ALA A 101 36.89 18.06 -12.68
C ALA A 101 38.00 17.61 -13.65
N VAL A 102 37.93 18.10 -14.90
CA VAL A 102 39.13 18.17 -15.74
C VAL A 102 40.07 19.14 -15.02
N VAL A 103 41.11 18.59 -14.39
CA VAL A 103 42.18 19.37 -13.77
C VAL A 103 42.99 20.01 -14.88
N VAL A 104 42.60 21.22 -15.30
CA VAL A 104 43.47 22.16 -16.01
C VAL A 104 43.16 23.57 -15.49
N GLY A 105 43.94 24.03 -14.50
CA GLY A 105 43.89 25.40 -13.99
C GLY A 105 44.14 25.50 -12.50
N LEU A 106 45.34 25.91 -12.09
CA LEU A 106 45.82 25.98 -10.70
C LEU A 106 45.29 27.15 -9.85
N ILE A 107 44.14 27.75 -10.12
CA ILE A 107 43.71 28.92 -9.31
C ILE A 107 42.22 28.85 -8.97
N GLY A 108 41.94 28.76 -7.68
CA GLY A 108 40.68 29.26 -7.10
C GLY A 108 39.69 28.20 -6.62
N ALA A 109 40.12 27.29 -5.74
CA ALA A 109 39.18 26.60 -4.86
C ALA A 109 38.68 27.58 -3.79
N ALA A 110 37.56 28.25 -4.03
CA ALA A 110 36.76 28.85 -2.97
C ALA A 110 35.49 28.01 -2.79
N ILE A 111 35.57 27.05 -1.85
CA ILE A 111 34.40 26.34 -1.36
C ILE A 111 33.44 27.38 -0.79
N LEU A 112 32.24 27.47 -1.37
CA LEU A 112 31.13 28.26 -0.86
C LEU A 112 30.69 27.69 0.50
N ALA A 113 31.30 28.16 1.59
CA ALA A 113 30.82 27.89 2.94
C ALA A 113 29.64 28.83 3.26
N ASN A 114 28.43 28.30 3.13
CA ASN A 114 27.20 28.98 3.48
C ASN A 114 27.13 29.23 5.00
N LYS A 115 27.00 30.51 5.39
CA LYS A 115 26.81 30.98 6.78
C LYS A 115 25.47 30.53 7.34
N ASN A 116 25.45 30.12 8.61
CA ASN A 116 24.69 30.79 9.69
C ASN A 116 24.56 29.84 10.89
N LYS A 117 25.45 29.97 11.89
CA LYS A 117 25.13 29.52 13.24
C LYS A 117 24.34 30.65 13.90
N LYS A 118 23.03 30.47 13.99
CA LYS A 118 22.15 31.29 14.84
C LYS A 118 22.33 30.83 16.29
N ASP A 119 22.72 31.78 17.13
CA ASP A 119 22.55 31.72 18.59
C ASP A 119 21.06 31.55 18.92
N ARG A 120 20.73 30.80 19.99
CA ARG A 120 19.60 31.08 20.89
C ARG A 120 19.78 30.44 22.26
N ASP A 121 19.60 31.30 23.24
CA ASP A 121 19.46 31.10 24.68
C ASP A 121 18.36 30.08 25.01
N ARG A 122 18.58 29.29 26.06
CA ARG A 122 17.55 28.43 26.66
C ARG A 122 17.17 29.00 28.02
N ASP A 123 16.14 29.83 27.99
CA ASP A 123 15.43 30.24 29.20
C ASP A 123 14.70 29.05 29.82
N ARG A 124 14.80 29.03 31.13
CA ARG A 124 14.12 28.18 32.10
C ARG A 124 12.62 28.52 32.09
N TYR A 125 11.76 27.52 31.93
CA TYR A 125 10.33 27.66 32.22
C TYR A 125 9.92 26.53 33.16
N ASP A 126 9.74 26.90 34.42
CA ASP A 126 8.92 26.18 35.40
C ASP A 126 7.50 26.73 35.21
N ASP A 127 6.51 25.87 34.93
CA ASP A 127 5.08 26.23 35.00
C ASP A 127 4.24 24.99 35.33
N ASP A 128 3.81 25.00 36.58
CA ASP A 128 2.46 24.80 37.09
C ASP A 128 1.56 23.64 36.61
N ARG A 129 1.03 23.01 37.65
CA ARG A 129 -0.15 22.15 37.70
C ARG A 129 -1.31 22.73 36.87
N TYR A 130 -1.68 22.02 35.80
CA TYR A 130 -3.07 22.00 35.35
C TYR A 130 -3.59 20.56 35.20
N ASN A 131 -4.74 20.38 35.83
CA ASN A 131 -5.59 19.21 35.92
C ASN A 131 -6.42 19.06 34.63
N GLY A 132 -6.60 17.82 34.16
CA GLY A 132 -7.69 17.48 33.25
C GLY A 132 -7.28 17.39 31.78
N GLY A 133 -7.21 16.16 31.28
CA GLY A 133 -7.03 15.89 29.86
C GLY A 133 -6.25 14.61 29.66
N ASN A 134 -6.97 13.49 29.64
CA ASN A 134 -6.47 12.21 29.19
C ASN A 134 -5.89 12.43 27.78
N TYR A 135 -4.56 12.40 27.67
CA TYR A 135 -3.86 12.59 26.39
C TYR A 135 -4.44 11.57 25.41
N TYR A 136 -5.08 12.07 24.36
CA TYR A 136 -5.44 11.32 23.18
C TYR A 136 -4.16 10.76 22.60
N GLN A 137 -3.76 9.57 23.04
CA GLN A 137 -2.84 8.76 22.26
C GLN A 137 -3.63 8.45 20.98
N PRO A 138 -3.18 8.86 19.79
CA PRO A 138 -3.64 8.23 18.57
C PRO A 138 -3.02 6.82 18.57
N SER A 139 -3.43 5.97 19.52
CA SER A 139 -3.58 4.59 19.15
C SER A 139 -4.63 4.66 18.07
N ASN A 140 -4.28 4.24 16.86
CA ASN A 140 -5.23 3.96 15.82
C ASN A 140 -6.23 2.84 16.22
N THR A 141 -6.42 2.60 17.51
CA THR A 141 -7.15 1.52 18.13
C THR A 141 -8.50 2.07 18.59
N VAL A 142 -9.56 1.55 17.99
CA VAL A 142 -10.95 1.88 18.29
C VAL A 142 -11.54 0.72 19.06
N ARG A 143 -11.91 0.92 20.33
CA ARG A 143 -12.63 -0.11 21.10
C ARG A 143 -14.11 -0.10 20.69
N CYS A 144 -14.62 -1.25 20.24
CA CYS A 144 -16.02 -1.42 19.90
C CYS A 144 -16.58 -2.72 20.49
N GLU A 145 -17.70 -2.61 21.20
CA GLU A 145 -18.21 -3.70 22.04
C GLU A 145 -19.73 -3.91 21.88
N SER A 146 -20.13 -5.07 21.35
CA SER A 146 -21.51 -5.56 21.40
C SER A 146 -21.77 -6.22 22.77
N ASN A 147 -22.42 -5.48 23.66
CA ASN A 147 -22.96 -6.00 24.92
C ASN A 147 -24.42 -6.41 24.72
N ASP A 148 -24.82 -7.52 25.34
CA ASP A 148 -26.18 -8.07 25.25
C ASP A 148 -26.68 -8.32 23.81
N ASN A 149 -25.75 -8.66 22.90
CA ASN A 149 -25.99 -8.85 21.47
C ASN A 149 -26.55 -7.61 20.75
N ASN A 150 -26.28 -6.41 21.26
CA ASN A 150 -26.70 -5.19 20.58
C ASN A 150 -25.77 -4.85 19.41
N TYR A 151 -26.36 -4.36 18.34
CA TYR A 151 -25.63 -3.77 17.22
C TYR A 151 -25.05 -2.40 17.63
N VAL A 152 -23.74 -2.27 17.61
CA VAL A 152 -23.02 -1.06 18.04
C VAL A 152 -22.19 -0.50 16.90
N ARG A 153 -22.20 0.83 16.75
CA ARG A 153 -21.42 1.58 15.74
C ARG A 153 -20.38 2.45 16.43
N CYS A 154 -19.12 2.29 16.04
CA CYS A 154 -17.98 3.02 16.56
C CYS A 154 -17.32 3.82 15.42
N PRO A 155 -17.52 5.14 15.37
CA PRO A 155 -16.90 5.96 14.34
C PRO A 155 -15.38 6.03 14.55
N PHE A 156 -14.65 6.09 13.44
CA PHE A 156 -13.22 6.29 13.44
C PHE A 156 -12.79 7.28 12.38
N TYR A 157 -11.77 8.07 12.71
CA TYR A 157 -11.21 9.08 11.84
C TYR A 157 -9.88 8.58 11.30
N GLY A 158 -9.85 8.29 10.01
CA GLY A 158 -8.68 7.72 9.35
C GLY A 158 -9.03 7.26 7.93
N ARG A 159 -8.00 7.15 7.11
CA ARG A 159 -8.07 6.47 5.82
C ARG A 159 -7.18 5.25 5.97
N GLY A 160 -7.79 4.09 6.12
CA GLY A 160 -7.06 2.92 6.56
C GLY A 160 -7.88 1.66 6.58
N HIS A 161 -7.18 0.52 6.59
CA HIS A 161 -7.81 -0.77 6.83
C HIS A 161 -7.94 -0.99 8.34
N VAL A 162 -9.01 -1.67 8.75
CA VAL A 162 -9.32 -1.92 10.16
C VAL A 162 -9.16 -3.39 10.47
N GLU A 163 -8.41 -3.72 11.50
CA GLU A 163 -8.16 -5.10 11.94
C GLU A 163 -8.48 -5.27 13.42
N VAL A 164 -8.87 -6.48 13.82
CA VAL A 164 -8.99 -6.84 15.24
C VAL A 164 -7.59 -6.93 15.84
N GLN A 165 -7.24 -5.95 16.68
CA GLN A 165 -5.96 -5.92 17.40
C GLN A 165 -6.01 -6.74 18.68
N ARG A 166 -7.12 -6.67 19.42
CA ARG A 166 -7.31 -7.43 20.66
C ARG A 166 -8.75 -7.87 20.82
N GLN A 167 -8.98 -9.17 20.91
CA GLN A 167 -10.30 -9.71 21.22
C GLN A 167 -10.61 -9.56 22.72
N LEU A 168 -11.80 -9.03 23.03
CA LEU A 168 -12.30 -8.84 24.39
C LEU A 168 -13.45 -9.81 24.71
N SER A 169 -14.20 -10.26 23.70
CA SER A 169 -15.28 -11.24 23.83
C SER A 169 -14.78 -12.69 23.76
N LYS A 170 -15.56 -13.61 24.33
CA LYS A 170 -15.40 -15.05 24.07
C LYS A 170 -15.89 -15.44 22.67
N THR A 171 -16.94 -14.77 22.19
CA THR A 171 -17.39 -14.88 20.80
C THR A 171 -16.33 -14.30 19.89
N TYR A 172 -15.91 -15.08 18.89
CA TYR A 172 -14.94 -14.61 17.89
C TYR A 172 -15.55 -13.53 17.02
N CYS A 173 -14.80 -12.44 16.83
CA CYS A 173 -15.17 -11.39 15.90
C CYS A 173 -14.83 -11.85 14.47
N GLN A 174 -15.84 -12.33 13.73
CA GLN A 174 -15.75 -12.74 12.33
C GLN A 174 -16.31 -11.65 11.41
N TYR A 175 -15.47 -11.18 10.49
CA TYR A 175 -15.80 -10.08 9.59
C TYR A 175 -17.01 -10.46 8.71
N GLY A 176 -17.93 -9.52 8.53
CA GLY A 176 -19.16 -9.72 7.75
C GLY A 176 -20.24 -10.56 8.45
N GLN A 177 -19.92 -11.21 9.57
CA GLN A 177 -20.90 -11.95 10.37
C GLN A 177 -21.34 -11.17 11.60
N ASN A 178 -20.39 -10.76 12.44
CA ASN A 178 -20.67 -10.11 13.72
C ASN A 178 -19.78 -8.89 13.97
N TRP A 179 -18.98 -8.49 13.00
CA TRP A 179 -18.41 -7.15 12.91
C TRP A 179 -18.06 -6.79 11.47
N GLY A 180 -17.82 -5.51 11.23
CA GLY A 180 -17.30 -5.04 9.95
C GLY A 180 -17.04 -3.55 9.94
N VAL A 181 -16.77 -3.03 8.74
CA VAL A 181 -16.49 -1.61 8.52
C VAL A 181 -17.45 -1.09 7.45
N GLU A 182 -18.13 0.00 7.78
CA GLU A 182 -18.97 0.75 6.85
C GLU A 182 -18.51 2.22 6.86
N ARG A 183 -18.00 2.70 5.72
CA ARG A 183 -17.44 4.06 5.58
C ARG A 183 -16.33 4.32 6.62
N ASN A 184 -16.63 5.12 7.64
CA ASN A 184 -15.76 5.51 8.74
C ASN A 184 -16.33 5.03 10.08
N THR A 185 -16.99 3.89 10.06
CA THR A 185 -17.67 3.33 11.22
C THR A 185 -17.41 1.84 11.28
N ILE A 186 -16.86 1.39 12.39
CA ILE A 186 -16.80 -0.02 12.74
C ILE A 186 -18.16 -0.40 13.32
N TRP A 187 -18.73 -1.50 12.87
CA TRP A 187 -19.90 -2.07 13.52
C TRP A 187 -19.54 -3.40 14.15
N VAL A 188 -20.14 -3.68 15.31
CA VAL A 188 -20.05 -4.97 16.00
C VAL A 188 -21.44 -5.40 16.43
N ASP A 189 -21.69 -6.70 16.40
CA ASP A 189 -22.99 -7.29 16.67
C ASP A 189 -22.81 -8.69 17.29
N ASN A 190 -23.91 -9.32 17.74
CA ASN A 190 -23.93 -10.71 18.21
C ASN A 190 -22.82 -11.07 19.22
N GLY A 191 -22.49 -10.13 20.12
CA GLY A 191 -21.55 -10.34 21.20
C GLY A 191 -20.07 -10.21 20.81
N CYS A 192 -19.73 -9.74 19.60
CA CYS A 192 -18.36 -9.38 19.26
C CYS A 192 -17.90 -8.13 20.01
N ARG A 193 -16.74 -8.24 20.69
CA ARG A 193 -16.09 -7.14 21.40
C ARG A 193 -14.59 -7.20 21.14
N ALA A 194 -14.03 -6.11 20.64
CA ALA A 194 -12.61 -6.02 20.34
C ALA A 194 -12.07 -4.58 20.35
N ASP A 195 -10.76 -4.50 20.49
CA ASP A 195 -9.96 -3.34 20.11
C ASP A 195 -9.58 -3.49 18.64
N PHE A 196 -9.89 -2.48 17.83
CA PHE A 196 -9.70 -2.48 16.38
C PHE A 196 -8.62 -1.50 15.96
N ALA A 197 -7.51 -1.94 15.37
CA ALA A 197 -6.47 -1.06 14.84
C ALA A 197 -6.82 -0.53 13.44
N VAL A 198 -6.52 0.74 13.15
CA VAL A 198 -6.83 1.47 11.90
C VAL A 198 -5.52 1.94 11.26
N TYR A 199 -5.03 1.29 10.21
CA TYR A 199 -3.71 1.59 9.66
C TYR A 199 -3.72 2.63 8.56
#